data_AF-A0A838P119-F1
#
_entry.id   AF-A0A838P119-F1
#
_cell.length_a   1.000
_cell.length_b   1.000
_cell.length_c   1.000
_cell.angle_alpha   90.00
_cell.angle_beta   90.00
_cell.angle_gamma   90.00
#
_symmetry.space_group_name_H-M   'P 1'
#
loop_
_entity.id
_entity.type
_entity.pdbx_description
1 polymer ?
#
loop_
_entity_poly.entity_id
_entity_poly.type
_entity_poly.pdbx_seq_one_letter_code
_entity_poly.pdbx_strand_id
1 'polypeptide(L)'
;MSAPNGGSGAKFRRLAVLIAVNFVDMIGFMIVLPLLPFYALELRASPETVGQLIASFSIAQLLAAPLWGRVSDRYGRRPAVLIGLSASAAAYVVFGFADSVWLLFASRIVQG
;
A
#
# COMPACT_ATOMS: atom_id res chain seq x y z
N MET A 1 18.81 42.55 8.75
CA MET A 1 17.63 42.04 9.49
C MET A 1 17.35 40.64 8.95
N SER A 2 17.78 39.62 9.71
CA SER A 2 18.09 38.27 9.24
C SER A 2 16.86 37.39 9.01
N ALA A 3 16.90 36.60 7.93
CA ALA A 3 15.94 35.54 7.66
C ALA A 3 16.14 34.34 8.63
N PRO A 4 15.07 33.66 9.07
CA PRO A 4 15.17 32.50 9.95
C PRO A 4 15.53 31.23 9.17
N ASN A 5 16.78 30.78 9.28
CA ASN A 5 17.31 29.53 8.69
C ASN A 5 17.00 28.26 9.51
N GLY A 6 15.85 28.18 10.19
CA GLY A 6 15.45 27.04 11.02
C GLY A 6 14.62 25.95 10.33
N GLY A 7 14.18 26.17 9.08
CA GLY A 7 13.12 25.37 8.45
C GLY A 7 13.57 24.19 7.58
N SER A 8 14.82 24.14 7.11
CA SER A 8 15.26 23.19 6.08
C SER A 8 15.50 21.77 6.64
N GLY A 9 16.22 21.66 7.76
CA GLY A 9 16.55 20.36 8.38
C GLY A 9 15.33 19.57 8.85
N ALA A 10 14.31 20.25 9.39
CA ALA A 10 13.07 19.60 9.82
C ALA A 10 12.24 19.06 8.64
N LYS A 11 12.25 19.74 7.48
CA LYS A 11 11.56 19.26 6.27
C LYS A 11 12.27 18.04 5.69
N PHE A 12 13.61 18.08 5.61
CA PHE A 12 14.41 16.93 5.16
C PHE A 12 14.18 15.71 6.05
N ARG A 13 14.20 15.87 7.38
CA ARG A 13 13.91 14.78 8.32
C ARG A 13 12.51 14.19 8.12
N ARG A 14 11.49 15.02 7.89
CA ARG A 14 10.12 14.53 7.61
C ARG A 14 10.05 13.75 6.31
N LEU A 15 10.70 14.24 5.25
CA LEU A 15 10.74 13.55 3.97
C LEU A 15 11.49 12.22 4.07
N ALA A 16 12.63 12.19 4.78
CA ALA A 16 13.39 10.98 5.03
C ALA A 16 12.57 9.91 5.75
N VAL A 17 11.78 10.29 6.76
CA VAL A 17 10.84 9.36 7.43
C VAL A 17 9.82 8.80 6.45
N LEU A 18 9.17 9.64 5.63
CA LEU A 18 8.18 9.17 4.65
C LEU A 18 8.79 8.23 3.61
N ILE A 19 10.00 8.55 3.14
CA ILE A 19 10.75 7.68 2.22
C ILE A 19 11.07 6.34 2.88
N ALA A 20 11.56 6.36 4.13
CA ALA A 20 11.89 5.14 4.86
C ALA A 20 10.66 4.25 5.07
N VAL A 21 9.49 4.82 5.42
CA VAL A 21 8.29 4.01 5.59
C VAL A 21 7.77 3.46 4.25
N ASN A 22 7.79 4.27 3.19
CA ASN A 22 7.45 3.81 1.84
C ASN A 22 8.41 2.71 1.34
N PHE A 23 9.68 2.77 1.73
CA PHE A 23 10.66 1.73 1.42
C PHE A 23 10.31 0.40 2.09
N VAL A 24 9.90 0.43 3.36
CA VAL A 24 9.43 -0.78 4.07
C VAL A 24 8.17 -1.34 3.41
N ASP A 25 7.24 -0.49 2.99
CA ASP A 25 6.03 -0.89 2.26
C ASP A 25 6.36 -1.60 0.93
N MET A 26 7.30 -1.04 0.15
CA MET A 26 7.75 -1.66 -1.10
C MET A 26 8.37 -3.03 -0.89
N ILE A 27 9.09 -3.26 0.21
CA ILE A 27 9.62 -4.58 0.57
C ILE A 27 8.46 -5.55 0.81
N GLY A 28 7.47 -5.15 1.61
CA GLY A 28 6.28 -5.96 1.86
C GLY A 28 5.55 -6.32 0.56
N PHE A 29 5.41 -5.35 -0.36
CA PHE A 29 4.80 -5.56 -1.66
C PHE A 29 5.59 -6.56 -2.52
N MET A 30 6.92 -6.41 -2.57
CA MET A 30 7.79 -7.33 -3.31
C MET A 30 7.82 -8.75 -2.74
N ILE A 31 7.57 -8.93 -1.44
CA ILE A 31 7.43 -10.25 -0.84
C ILE A 31 6.07 -10.86 -1.20
N VAL A 32 5.00 -10.07 -1.12
CA VAL A 32 3.63 -10.55 -1.40
C VAL A 32 3.46 -10.96 -2.84
N LEU A 33 4.04 -10.24 -3.80
CA LEU A 33 3.82 -10.46 -5.23
C LEU A 33 4.16 -11.89 -5.72
N PRO A 34 5.35 -12.45 -5.41
CA PRO A 34 5.65 -13.84 -5.72
C PRO A 34 4.94 -14.83 -4.80
N LEU A 35 4.61 -14.46 -3.54
CA LEU A 35 3.98 -15.37 -2.58
C LEU A 35 2.48 -15.60 -2.85
N LEU A 36 1.78 -14.56 -3.32
CA LEU A 36 0.35 -14.57 -3.62
C LEU A 36 -0.08 -15.77 -4.47
N PRO A 37 0.53 -16.07 -5.64
CA PRO A 37 0.10 -17.20 -6.45
C PRO A 37 0.24 -18.53 -5.71
N PHE A 38 1.32 -18.74 -4.95
CA PHE A 38 1.49 -19.97 -4.16
C PHE A 38 0.43 -20.07 -3.06
N TYR A 39 0.21 -18.98 -2.33
CA TYR A 39 -0.75 -18.96 -1.23
C TYR A 39 -2.18 -19.20 -1.71
N ALA A 40 -2.56 -18.58 -2.84
CA ALA A 40 -3.87 -18.80 -3.44
C ALA A 40 -4.05 -20.26 -3.92
N LEU A 41 -3.02 -20.86 -4.51
CA LEU A 41 -3.05 -22.27 -4.93
C LEU A 41 -3.15 -23.24 -3.73
N GLU A 42 -2.48 -22.95 -2.62
CA GLU A 42 -2.63 -23.71 -1.37
C GLU A 42 -4.06 -23.67 -0.83
N LEU A 43 -4.74 -22.54 -0.98
CA LEU A 43 -6.17 -22.37 -0.70
C LEU A 43 -7.09 -22.97 -1.78
N ARG A 44 -6.54 -23.80 -2.68
CA ARG A 44 -7.25 -24.47 -3.79
C ARG A 44 -7.89 -23.52 -4.80
N ALA A 45 -7.36 -22.31 -4.96
CA ALA A 45 -7.80 -21.40 -6.02
C ALA A 45 -7.40 -21.94 -7.41
N SER A 46 -8.22 -21.68 -8.42
CA SER A 46 -7.85 -21.98 -9.80
C SER A 46 -6.84 -20.95 -10.34
N PRO A 47 -6.04 -21.30 -11.37
CA PRO A 47 -5.14 -20.34 -12.02
C PRO A 47 -5.85 -19.08 -12.52
N GLU A 48 -7.10 -19.22 -12.98
CA GLU A 48 -7.94 -18.09 -13.39
C GLU A 48 -8.22 -17.14 -12.22
N THR A 49 -8.53 -17.67 -11.03
CA THR A 49 -8.75 -16.88 -9.82
C THR A 49 -7.48 -16.19 -9.34
N VAL A 50 -6.30 -16.80 -9.52
CA VAL A 50 -5.02 -16.13 -9.25
C VAL A 50 -4.83 -14.92 -10.16
N GLY A 51 -5.15 -15.07 -11.46
CA GLY A 51 -5.15 -13.96 -12.40
C GLY A 51 -6.10 -12.83 -11.97
N GLN A 52 -7.30 -13.18 -11.49
CA GLN A 52 -8.26 -12.23 -10.95
C GLN A 52 -7.77 -11.53 -9.68
N LEU A 53 -7.09 -12.25 -8.77
CA LEU A 53 -6.48 -11.66 -7.57
C LEU A 53 -5.45 -10.59 -7.93
N ILE A 54 -4.56 -10.89 -8.87
CA ILE A 54 -3.56 -9.93 -9.35
C ILE A 54 -4.25 -8.73 -10.00
N ALA A 55 -5.26 -8.97 -10.85
CA ALA A 55 -6.02 -7.91 -11.50
C ALA A 55 -6.78 -7.03 -10.50
N SER A 56 -7.31 -7.61 -9.42
CA SER A 56 -8.08 -6.88 -8.40
C SER A 56 -7.26 -5.79 -7.72
N PHE A 57 -5.98 -6.06 -7.45
CA PHE A 57 -5.05 -5.06 -6.92
C PHE A 57 -4.87 -3.90 -7.91
N SER A 58 -4.57 -4.21 -9.18
CA SER A 58 -4.36 -3.18 -10.20
C SER A 58 -5.62 -2.34 -10.46
N ILE A 59 -6.80 -2.97 -10.42
CA ILE A 59 -8.09 -2.26 -10.57
C ILE A 59 -8.35 -1.36 -9.37
N ALA A 60 -8.17 -1.87 -8.15
CA ALA A 60 -8.30 -1.08 -6.93
C ALA A 60 -7.35 0.12 -6.96
N GLN A 61 -6.07 -0.12 -7.29
CA GLN A 61 -5.06 0.93 -7.43
C GLN A 61 -5.39 1.95 -8.50
N LEU A 62 -5.91 1.53 -9.65
CA LEU A 62 -6.32 2.44 -10.71
C LEU A 62 -7.45 3.37 -10.24
N LEU A 63 -8.40 2.86 -9.46
CA LEU A 63 -9.51 3.63 -8.92
C LEU A 63 -9.06 4.52 -7.74
N ALA A 64 -8.19 3.99 -6.88
CA ALA A 64 -7.70 4.65 -5.68
C ALA A 64 -6.69 5.77 -6.00
N ALA A 65 -5.84 5.62 -7.02
CA ALA A 65 -4.83 6.61 -7.40
C ALA A 65 -5.38 8.03 -7.61
N PRO A 66 -6.43 8.27 -8.44
CA PRO A 66 -6.99 9.62 -8.61
C PRO A 66 -7.76 10.11 -7.38
N LEU A 67 -8.30 9.22 -6.55
CA LEU A 67 -8.96 9.58 -5.30
C LEU A 67 -7.93 10.11 -4.30
N TRP A 68 -6.88 9.32 -4.05
CA TRP A 68 -5.79 9.68 -3.15
C TRP A 68 -4.97 10.87 -3.64
N GLY A 69 -4.82 11.05 -4.96
CA GLY A 69 -4.23 12.25 -5.54
C GLY A 69 -4.97 13.51 -5.12
N ARG A 70 -6.30 13.55 -5.30
CA ARG A 70 -7.13 14.69 -4.88
C ARG A 70 -7.11 14.92 -3.37
N VAL A 71 -7.12 13.85 -2.57
CA VAL A 71 -7.03 13.95 -1.11
C VAL A 71 -5.68 14.50 -0.68
N SER A 72 -4.58 14.04 -1.29
CA SER A 72 -3.23 14.54 -1.06
C SER A 72 -3.10 16.02 -1.40
N ASP A 73 -3.69 16.45 -2.51
CA ASP A 73 -3.61 17.85 -2.94
C ASP A 73 -4.46 18.77 -2.05
N ARG A 74 -5.61 18.30 -1.55
CA ARG A 74 -6.52 19.09 -0.71
C ARG A 74 -6.13 19.15 0.76
N TYR A 75 -5.69 18.03 1.35
CA TYR A 75 -5.39 17.90 2.79
C TYR A 75 -3.89 17.86 3.10
N GLY A 76 -3.06 17.93 2.05
CA GLY A 76 -1.61 17.82 2.13
C GLY A 76 -1.10 16.39 2.02
N ARG A 77 0.16 16.27 1.58
CA ARG A 77 0.76 14.98 1.22
C ARG A 77 1.02 14.06 2.41
N ARG A 78 1.27 14.61 3.60
CA ARG A 78 1.63 13.82 4.80
C ARG A 78 0.47 12.97 5.33
N PRO A 79 -0.74 13.51 5.57
CA PRO A 79 -1.89 12.69 5.99
C PRO A 79 -2.24 11.60 4.99
N ALA A 80 -2.26 11.91 3.69
CA ALA A 80 -2.58 10.94 2.65
C ALA A 80 -1.63 9.73 2.66
N VAL A 81 -0.32 9.98 2.75
CA VAL A 81 0.70 8.90 2.82
C VAL A 81 0.54 8.07 4.09
N LEU A 82 0.29 8.69 5.25
CA LEU A 82 0.11 7.94 6.50
C LEU A 82 -1.14 7.06 6.49
N ILE A 83 -2.24 7.53 5.92
CA ILE A 83 -3.46 6.72 5.80
C ILE A 83 -3.24 5.57 4.81
N GLY A 84 -2.63 5.83 3.65
CA GLY A 84 -2.28 4.79 2.68
C GLY A 84 -1.39 3.71 3.29
N LEU A 85 -0.32 4.10 4.00
CA LEU A 85 0.56 3.17 4.70
C LEU A 85 -0.16 2.36 5.79
N SER A 86 -1.10 2.99 6.52
CA SER A 86 -1.88 2.28 7.54
C SER A 86 -2.83 1.26 6.90
N ALA A 87 -3.43 1.59 5.76
CA ALA A 87 -4.25 0.68 4.97
C ALA A 87 -3.42 -0.48 4.41
N SER A 88 -2.23 -0.20 3.85
CA SER A 88 -1.29 -1.23 3.40
C SER A 88 -0.88 -2.17 4.53
N ALA A 89 -0.54 -1.63 5.71
CA ALA A 89 -0.20 -2.43 6.88
C ALA A 89 -1.36 -3.35 7.30
N ALA A 90 -2.58 -2.83 7.35
CA ALA A 90 -3.77 -3.64 7.63
C ALA A 90 -3.98 -4.73 6.56
N ALA A 91 -3.79 -4.39 5.28
CA ALA A 91 -3.89 -5.35 4.18
C ALA A 91 -2.85 -6.47 4.28
N TYR A 92 -1.61 -6.16 4.67
CA TYR A 92 -0.59 -7.20 4.90
C TYR A 92 -0.94 -8.13 6.05
N VAL A 93 -1.52 -7.60 7.14
CA VAL A 93 -2.00 -8.42 8.25
C VAL A 93 -3.14 -9.34 7.78
N VAL A 94 -4.14 -8.80 7.09
CA VAL A 94 -5.24 -9.61 6.52
C VAL A 94 -4.71 -10.68 5.58
N PHE A 95 -3.75 -10.34 4.71
CA PHE A 95 -3.11 -11.30 3.84
C PHE A 95 -2.41 -12.41 4.62
N GLY A 96 -1.60 -12.07 5.63
CA GLY A 96 -0.87 -13.06 6.43
C GLY A 96 -1.78 -14.06 7.17
N PHE A 97 -2.98 -13.64 7.57
CA PHE A 97 -3.96 -14.47 8.26
C PHE A 97 -5.10 -14.98 7.36
N ALA A 98 -4.97 -14.85 6.03
CA ALA A 98 -6.04 -15.22 5.11
C ALA A 98 -6.23 -16.75 5.03
N ASP A 99 -7.33 -17.25 5.59
CA ASP A 99 -7.75 -18.66 5.51
C ASP A 99 -8.57 -18.98 4.26
N SER A 100 -8.90 -17.97 3.46
CA SER A 100 -9.81 -18.07 2.33
C SER A 100 -9.43 -17.10 1.22
N VAL A 101 -9.75 -17.50 -0.02
CA VAL A 101 -9.47 -16.69 -1.23
C VAL A 101 -10.16 -15.32 -1.16
N TRP A 102 -11.31 -15.23 -0.51
CA TRP A 102 -12.03 -13.97 -0.29
C TRP A 102 -11.24 -12.97 0.56
N LEU A 103 -10.54 -13.44 1.61
CA LEU A 103 -9.66 -12.57 2.40
C LEU A 103 -8.44 -12.13 1.60
N LEU A 104 -7.93 -12.98 0.70
CA LEU A 104 -6.88 -12.57 -0.24
C LEU A 104 -7.37 -11.43 -1.15
N PHE A 105 -8.58 -11.52 -1.70
CA PHE A 105 -9.18 -10.42 -2.48
C PHE A 105 -9.35 -9.15 -1.65
N ALA A 106 -9.90 -9.27 -0.44
CA ALA A 106 -10.07 -8.12 0.44
C ALA A 106 -8.72 -7.44 0.73
N SER A 107 -7.67 -8.22 1.01
CA SER A 107 -6.33 -7.68 1.23
C SER A 107 -5.79 -6.93 0.00
N ARG A 108 -5.99 -7.48 -1.21
CA ARG A 108 -5.52 -6.85 -2.46
C ARG A 108 -6.27 -5.57 -2.79
N ILE A 109 -7.58 -5.55 -2.56
CA ILE A 109 -8.41 -4.36 -2.80
C ILE A 109 -8.10 -3.25 -1.79
N VAL A 110 -7.85 -3.58 -0.53
CA VAL A 110 -7.49 -2.58 0.49
C VAL A 110 -6.09 -2.02 0.25
N GLN A 111 -5.19 -2.83 -0.31
CA GLN A 111 -3.81 -2.43 -0.60
C GLN A 111 -3.68 -1.57 -1.87
N GLY A 112 -4.52 -1.78 -2.88
CA GLY A 112 -4.50 -1.06 -4.14
C GLY A 112 -5.15 0.31 -4.04
#